data_AF-A0A381YSH1-F1
#
_entry.id   AF-A0A381YSH1-F1
#
_cell.length_a   1.000
_cell.length_b   1.000
_cell.length_c   1.000
_cell.angle_alpha   90.00
_cell.angle_beta   90.00
_cell.angle_gamma   90.00
#
_symmetry.space_group_name_H-M   'P 1'
#
loop_
_entity.id
_entity.type
_entity.pdbx_description
1 polymer ?
#
loop_
_entity_poly.entity_id
_entity_poly.type
_entity_poly.pdbx_seq_one_letter_code
_entity_poly.pdbx_strand_id
1 'polypeptide(L)'
;MIDLSNKKILLVICGGISAYKSLEIIRGLKKSNAQVKTILTKSAKEFVTPLSISSLSQEKVYDDIFSVENESEMDHISLSRWADLILVAPITANTISKLSSGSSDDLASTVILASDKEIYLAPAMNVRMWEHPSTKENINKLKNFGYKIIGPEIGDMACGEFGKGKMTEPNEIIKIIEIYFNNKKKNKKFKALVTAGPTREYIDPVRFITNKSSGKQGYEIAKSFKDNGFETTLISGQSNLDPISGLNFIKVDTAQEMFDETIKNLPADVAVFTAAVADYKITNYENKKIKKENLNLSLEKNIDILANISKHNSLRPKLTIGFAAETNNLVKNSLKK
;
A
#
# COMPACT_ATOMS: atom_id res chain seq x y z
N MET A 1 1.62 -15.30 -18.86
CA MET A 1 2.40 -14.47 -17.93
C MET A 1 1.50 -13.31 -17.54
N ILE A 2 1.21 -13.13 -16.26
CA ILE A 2 0.30 -12.08 -15.78
C ILE A 2 1.05 -10.76 -15.76
N ASP A 3 0.44 -9.69 -16.25
CA ASP A 3 1.03 -8.35 -16.22
C ASP A 3 1.08 -7.78 -14.79
N LEU A 4 2.30 -7.50 -14.34
CA LEU A 4 2.67 -6.92 -13.05
C LEU A 4 3.07 -5.43 -13.18
N SER A 5 2.60 -4.75 -14.23
CA SER A 5 2.79 -3.31 -14.40
C SER A 5 2.48 -2.53 -13.12
N ASN A 6 3.39 -1.62 -12.76
CA ASN A 6 3.37 -0.80 -11.54
C ASN A 6 3.47 -1.55 -10.21
N LYS A 7 3.74 -2.87 -10.20
CA LYS A 7 3.99 -3.61 -8.96
C LYS A 7 5.44 -3.53 -8.54
N LYS A 8 5.64 -3.17 -7.27
CA LYS A 8 6.96 -2.97 -6.65
C LYS A 8 7.28 -4.18 -5.77
N ILE A 9 8.28 -4.94 -6.17
CA ILE A 9 8.70 -6.15 -5.45
C ILE A 9 10.07 -5.91 -4.86
N LEU A 10 10.18 -6.05 -3.54
CA LEU A 10 11.47 -6.03 -2.86
C LEU A 10 11.98 -7.47 -2.75
N LEU A 11 13.06 -7.77 -3.47
CA LEU A 11 13.69 -9.08 -3.49
C LEU A 11 14.90 -9.10 -2.54
N VAL A 12 14.81 -9.88 -1.46
CA VAL A 12 15.90 -10.13 -0.53
C VAL A 12 16.61 -11.44 -0.94
N ILE A 13 17.93 -11.37 -1.13
CA ILE A 13 18.74 -12.52 -1.57
C ILE A 13 19.68 -12.89 -0.42
N CYS A 14 19.51 -14.10 0.12
CA CYS A 14 20.39 -14.63 1.18
C CYS A 14 21.51 -15.52 0.62
N GLY A 15 22.60 -15.66 1.38
CA GLY A 15 23.78 -16.42 0.96
C GLY A 15 23.61 -17.94 1.01
N GLY A 16 23.36 -18.53 -0.16
CA GLY A 16 23.40 -19.97 -0.38
C GLY A 16 23.57 -20.28 -1.86
N ILE A 17 23.87 -21.53 -2.19
CA ILE A 17 24.16 -21.94 -3.59
C ILE A 17 23.05 -21.55 -4.56
N SER A 18 21.79 -21.54 -4.14
CA SER A 18 20.65 -21.16 -4.98
C SER A 18 20.52 -19.65 -5.25
N ALA A 19 21.42 -18.79 -4.75
CA ALA A 19 21.35 -17.35 -4.96
C ALA A 19 21.43 -16.95 -6.45
N TYR A 20 22.10 -17.75 -7.30
CA TYR A 20 22.10 -17.49 -8.74
C TYR A 20 20.69 -17.56 -9.36
N LYS A 21 19.79 -18.38 -8.79
CA LYS A 21 18.40 -18.51 -9.27
C LYS A 21 17.62 -17.21 -9.09
N SER A 22 18.02 -16.36 -8.15
CA SER A 22 17.43 -15.03 -7.95
C SER A 22 17.63 -14.11 -9.15
N LEU A 23 18.70 -14.31 -9.94
CA LEU A 23 18.91 -13.58 -11.19
C LEU A 23 17.84 -13.92 -12.24
N GLU A 24 17.42 -15.18 -12.31
CA GLU A 24 16.31 -15.61 -13.17
C GLU A 24 14.97 -15.05 -12.68
N ILE A 25 14.75 -15.00 -11.36
CA ILE A 25 13.57 -14.36 -10.76
C ILE A 25 13.49 -12.90 -11.19
N ILE A 26 14.59 -12.13 -11.06
CA ILE A 26 14.63 -10.72 -11.49
C ILE A 26 14.25 -10.59 -12.96
N ARG A 27 14.86 -11.40 -13.84
CA ARG A 27 14.54 -11.39 -15.28
C ARG A 27 13.08 -11.69 -15.56
N GLY A 28 12.50 -12.68 -14.89
CA GLY A 28 11.11 -13.05 -15.06
C GLY A 28 10.14 -11.96 -14.57
N LEU A 29 10.40 -11.39 -13.39
CA LEU A 29 9.60 -10.28 -12.86
C LEU A 29 9.65 -9.03 -13.75
N LYS A 30 10.84 -8.69 -14.29
CA LYS A 30 11.00 -7.59 -15.26
C LYS A 30 10.26 -7.86 -16.58
N LYS A 31 10.25 -9.10 -17.08
CA LYS A 31 9.44 -9.49 -18.24
C LYS A 31 7.95 -9.32 -18.00
N SER A 32 7.49 -9.48 -16.76
CA SER A 32 6.12 -9.19 -16.34
C SER A 32 5.88 -7.70 -16.00
N ASN A 33 6.80 -6.79 -16.33
CA ASN A 33 6.73 -5.33 -16.08
C ASN A 33 6.73 -4.91 -14.59
N ALA A 34 7.19 -5.76 -13.68
CA ALA A 34 7.37 -5.37 -12.28
C ALA A 34 8.60 -4.48 -12.07
N GLN A 35 8.55 -3.58 -11.09
CA GLN A 35 9.72 -2.88 -10.56
C GLN A 35 10.34 -3.74 -9.46
N VAL A 36 11.67 -3.95 -9.51
CA VAL A 36 12.36 -4.85 -8.59
C VAL A 36 13.53 -4.13 -7.95
N LYS A 37 13.43 -3.83 -6.66
CA LYS A 37 14.59 -3.43 -5.84
C LYS A 37 15.09 -4.65 -5.09
N THR A 38 16.38 -4.65 -4.78
CA THR A 38 17.02 -5.83 -4.18
C THR A 38 17.80 -5.49 -2.93
N ILE A 39 17.66 -6.32 -1.89
CA ILE A 39 18.57 -6.34 -0.74
C ILE A 39 19.45 -7.58 -0.87
N LEU A 40 20.76 -7.39 -0.84
CA LEU A 40 21.75 -8.46 -0.91
C LEU A 40 22.43 -8.62 0.44
N THR A 41 22.23 -9.76 1.11
CA THR A 41 22.89 -9.99 2.42
C THR A 41 24.40 -10.10 2.24
N LYS A 42 25.16 -9.83 3.31
CA LYS A 42 26.63 -9.97 3.30
C LYS A 42 27.10 -11.31 2.73
N SER A 43 26.50 -12.42 3.16
CA SER A 43 26.83 -13.76 2.67
C SER A 43 26.38 -14.04 1.22
N ALA A 44 25.42 -13.30 0.69
CA ALA A 44 24.95 -13.48 -0.68
C ALA A 44 25.92 -12.90 -1.72
N LYS A 45 26.72 -11.90 -1.33
CA LYS A 45 27.78 -11.31 -2.16
C LYS A 45 28.82 -12.34 -2.63
N GLU A 46 29.00 -13.41 -1.89
CA GLU A 46 29.91 -14.52 -2.23
C GLU A 46 29.37 -15.42 -3.37
N PHE A 47 28.06 -15.36 -3.64
CA PHE A 47 27.40 -16.21 -4.66
C PHE A 47 26.95 -15.42 -5.88
N VAL A 48 26.54 -14.16 -5.69
CA VAL A 48 26.07 -13.28 -6.78
C VAL A 48 26.57 -11.86 -6.53
N THR A 49 26.91 -11.16 -7.61
CA THR A 49 27.49 -9.81 -7.51
C THR A 49 26.42 -8.72 -7.60
N PRO A 50 26.60 -7.57 -6.89
CA PRO A 50 25.75 -6.40 -7.07
C PRO A 50 25.65 -5.92 -8.52
N LEU A 51 26.71 -6.08 -9.31
CA LEU A 51 26.73 -5.70 -10.73
C LEU A 51 25.75 -6.54 -11.57
N SER A 52 25.74 -7.86 -11.39
CA SER A 52 24.80 -8.74 -12.10
C SER A 52 23.35 -8.41 -11.74
N ILE A 53 23.10 -8.12 -10.47
CA ILE A 53 21.76 -7.78 -9.98
C ILE A 53 21.29 -6.45 -10.54
N SER A 54 22.07 -5.38 -10.37
CA SER A 54 21.74 -4.03 -10.87
C SER A 54 21.54 -3.99 -12.38
N SER A 55 22.33 -4.75 -13.15
CA SER A 55 22.19 -4.85 -14.60
C SER A 55 20.85 -5.48 -15.02
N LEU A 56 20.35 -6.45 -14.25
CA LEU A 56 19.09 -7.15 -14.54
C LEU A 56 17.87 -6.40 -14.00
N SER A 57 17.98 -5.80 -12.81
CA SER A 57 16.89 -5.04 -12.19
C SER A 57 16.72 -3.65 -12.78
N GLN A 58 17.82 -3.06 -13.27
CA GLN A 58 17.95 -1.63 -13.61
C GLN A 58 17.67 -0.72 -12.41
N GLU A 59 17.99 -1.21 -11.21
CA GLU A 59 17.71 -0.55 -9.93
C GLU A 59 18.92 -0.71 -9.00
N LYS A 60 18.98 0.15 -7.98
CA LYS A 60 20.01 0.08 -6.93
C LYS A 60 19.92 -1.24 -6.15
N VAL A 61 21.08 -1.79 -5.81
CA VAL A 61 21.22 -2.91 -4.86
C VAL A 61 21.55 -2.34 -3.49
N TYR A 62 20.80 -2.75 -2.48
CA TYR A 62 20.97 -2.34 -1.09
C TYR A 62 21.62 -3.49 -0.31
N ASP A 63 22.52 -3.20 0.63
CA ASP A 63 23.28 -4.26 1.34
C ASP A 63 23.69 -3.93 2.79
N ASP A 64 23.58 -2.67 3.23
CA ASP A 64 23.96 -2.23 4.58
C ASP A 64 22.90 -1.30 5.18
N ILE A 65 22.72 -1.37 6.51
CA ILE A 65 21.85 -0.48 7.29
C ILE A 65 22.47 0.92 7.39
N PHE A 66 23.80 1.02 7.45
CA PHE A 66 24.53 2.24 7.83
C PHE A 66 25.35 2.85 6.69
N SER A 67 24.92 2.68 5.43
CA SER A 67 25.63 3.30 4.31
C SER A 67 25.52 4.83 4.36
N VAL A 68 26.65 5.52 4.50
CA VAL A 68 26.79 6.98 4.60
C VAL A 68 26.18 7.71 3.38
N GLU A 69 26.19 7.05 2.22
CA GLU A 69 25.56 7.58 0.99
C GLU A 69 24.02 7.61 1.05
N ASN A 70 23.39 6.95 2.02
CA ASN A 70 21.94 6.78 2.12
C ASN A 70 21.32 7.39 3.39
N GLU A 71 22.11 8.01 4.27
CA GLU A 71 21.64 8.50 5.58
C GLU A 71 20.52 9.56 5.52
N SER A 72 20.21 10.11 4.33
CA SER A 72 19.08 11.04 4.17
C SER A 72 17.70 10.36 4.21
N GLU A 73 17.61 9.05 3.97
CA GLU A 73 16.37 8.28 4.11
C GLU A 73 16.59 7.10 5.07
N MET A 74 15.67 6.88 6.01
CA MET A 74 15.68 5.64 6.80
C MET A 74 15.40 4.45 5.87
N ASP A 75 16.45 3.90 5.25
CA ASP A 75 16.38 2.94 4.13
C ASP A 75 15.44 1.77 4.41
N HIS A 76 15.43 1.27 5.65
CA HIS A 76 14.56 0.15 6.02
C HIS A 76 13.06 0.51 5.96
N ILE A 77 12.70 1.74 6.33
CA ILE A 77 11.32 2.25 6.25
C ILE A 77 10.97 2.62 4.81
N SER A 78 11.87 3.28 4.09
CA SER A 78 11.62 3.70 2.70
C SER A 78 11.42 2.48 1.79
N LEU A 79 12.26 1.44 1.93
CA LEU A 79 12.14 0.18 1.19
C LEU A 79 10.87 -0.58 1.55
N SER A 80 10.55 -0.68 2.84
CA SER A 80 9.30 -1.29 3.32
C SER A 80 8.07 -0.60 2.72
N ARG A 81 8.02 0.75 2.78
CA ARG A 81 6.91 1.54 2.21
C ARG A 81 6.85 1.49 0.68
N TRP A 82 8.00 1.37 0.02
CA TRP A 82 8.09 1.29 -1.43
C TRP A 82 7.53 -0.04 -1.96
N ALA A 83 7.74 -1.14 -1.24
CA ALA A 83 7.34 -2.48 -1.70
C ALA A 83 5.82 -2.70 -1.61
N ASP A 84 5.24 -3.34 -2.62
CA ASP A 84 3.90 -3.94 -2.55
C ASP A 84 3.93 -5.38 -2.01
N LEU A 85 5.10 -6.04 -2.11
CA LEU A 85 5.38 -7.39 -1.64
C LEU A 85 6.89 -7.55 -1.39
N ILE A 86 7.24 -8.31 -0.36
CA ILE A 86 8.63 -8.71 -0.08
C ILE A 86 8.79 -10.19 -0.42
N LEU A 87 9.79 -10.51 -1.24
CA LEU A 87 10.17 -11.88 -1.58
C LEU A 87 11.59 -12.14 -1.07
N VAL A 88 11.77 -13.17 -0.23
CA VAL A 88 13.10 -13.63 0.19
C VAL A 88 13.43 -14.92 -0.55
N ALA A 89 14.34 -14.83 -1.50
CA ALA A 89 14.63 -15.92 -2.43
C ALA A 89 16.11 -15.89 -2.88
N PRO A 90 16.91 -16.89 -2.50
CA PRO A 90 16.62 -17.91 -1.48
C PRO A 90 16.55 -17.30 -0.08
N ILE A 91 15.83 -17.97 0.83
CA ILE A 91 16.02 -17.80 2.28
C ILE A 91 16.80 -18.99 2.85
N THR A 92 17.79 -18.71 3.70
CA THR A 92 18.62 -19.73 4.37
C THR A 92 18.06 -20.07 5.75
N ALA A 93 18.51 -21.19 6.34
CA ALA A 93 18.15 -21.55 7.72
C ALA A 93 18.54 -20.47 8.74
N ASN A 94 19.68 -19.80 8.51
CA ASN A 94 20.15 -18.70 9.36
C ASN A 94 19.17 -17.53 9.38
N THR A 95 18.75 -17.06 8.20
CA THR A 95 17.78 -15.97 8.10
C THR A 95 16.41 -16.38 8.62
N ILE A 96 15.97 -17.63 8.40
CA ILE A 96 14.74 -18.16 9.02
C ILE A 96 14.83 -18.07 10.56
N SER A 97 15.96 -18.46 11.14
CA SER A 97 16.17 -18.37 12.58
C SER A 97 16.08 -16.92 13.08
N LYS A 98 16.78 -15.98 12.42
CA LYS A 98 16.74 -14.56 12.76
C LYS A 98 15.32 -14.00 12.76
N LEU A 99 14.58 -14.23 11.69
CA LEU A 99 13.21 -13.74 11.55
C LEU A 99 12.28 -14.35 12.61
N SER A 100 12.46 -15.64 12.92
CA SER A 100 11.62 -16.34 13.90
C SER A 100 11.80 -15.84 15.33
N SER A 101 12.96 -15.26 15.65
CA SER A 101 13.27 -14.67 16.96
C SER A 101 13.15 -13.14 17.00
N GLY A 102 12.78 -12.50 15.89
CA GLY A 102 12.69 -11.04 15.79
C GLY A 102 14.05 -10.33 15.79
N SER A 103 15.13 -11.02 15.42
CA SER A 103 16.45 -10.41 15.27
C SER A 103 16.48 -9.49 14.05
N SER A 104 17.08 -8.30 14.18
CA SER A 104 17.15 -7.24 13.16
C SER A 104 18.55 -6.62 13.10
N ASP A 105 19.56 -7.47 12.91
CA ASP A 105 20.98 -7.11 12.90
C ASP A 105 21.54 -6.79 11.51
N ASP A 106 20.76 -6.99 10.44
CA ASP A 106 21.11 -6.68 9.06
C ASP A 106 19.94 -6.04 8.30
N LEU A 107 20.21 -5.32 7.20
CA LEU A 107 19.19 -4.54 6.49
C LEU A 107 17.99 -5.40 6.07
N ALA A 108 18.24 -6.64 5.65
CA ALA A 108 17.22 -7.58 5.24
C ALA A 108 16.26 -7.90 6.41
N SER A 109 16.79 -8.33 7.55
CA SER A 109 15.99 -8.68 8.73
C SER A 109 15.28 -7.46 9.32
N THR A 110 15.93 -6.29 9.36
CA THR A 110 15.33 -5.03 9.82
C THR A 110 14.16 -4.59 8.93
N VAL A 111 14.30 -4.62 7.61
CA VAL A 111 13.21 -4.28 6.67
C VAL A 111 12.04 -5.23 6.83
N ILE A 112 12.31 -6.54 6.88
CA ILE A 112 11.27 -7.57 6.99
C ILE A 112 10.49 -7.40 8.30
N LEU A 113 11.18 -7.17 9.42
CA LEU A 113 10.54 -6.97 10.72
C LEU A 113 9.73 -5.67 10.80
N ALA A 114 10.19 -4.60 10.14
CA ALA A 114 9.52 -3.31 10.11
C ALA A 114 8.40 -3.21 9.05
N SER A 115 8.16 -4.28 8.28
CA SER A 115 7.24 -4.27 7.14
C SER A 115 5.83 -4.72 7.51
N ASP A 116 4.83 -4.01 6.97
CA ASP A 116 3.42 -4.39 6.98
C ASP A 116 2.99 -5.10 5.68
N LYS A 117 3.94 -5.39 4.78
CA LYS A 117 3.69 -6.05 3.48
C LYS A 117 3.61 -7.57 3.63
N GLU A 118 2.96 -8.20 2.65
CA GLU A 118 2.99 -9.65 2.52
C GLU A 118 4.41 -10.13 2.20
N ILE A 119 4.91 -11.09 2.98
CA ILE A 119 6.26 -11.62 2.89
C ILE A 119 6.21 -13.07 2.42
N TYR A 120 6.87 -13.34 1.28
CA TYR A 120 7.05 -14.68 0.73
C TYR A 120 8.49 -15.13 0.93
N LEU A 121 8.66 -16.36 1.41
CA LEU A 121 9.94 -16.99 1.71
C LEU A 121 10.11 -18.21 0.80
N ALA A 122 11.18 -18.26 0.01
CA ALA A 122 11.53 -19.41 -0.83
C ALA A 122 12.77 -20.12 -0.24
N PRO A 123 12.59 -21.16 0.60
CA PRO A 123 13.70 -21.76 1.33
C PRO A 123 14.66 -22.52 0.41
N ALA A 124 15.96 -22.47 0.73
CA ALA A 124 16.98 -23.24 0.08
C ALA A 124 18.06 -23.67 1.08
N MET A 125 18.17 -24.96 1.34
CA MET A 125 19.17 -25.52 2.25
C MET A 125 19.32 -27.03 2.07
N ASN A 126 20.37 -27.59 2.65
CA ASN A 126 20.58 -29.03 2.73
C ASN A 126 19.39 -29.74 3.42
N VAL A 127 19.09 -30.99 3.02
CA VAL A 127 17.95 -31.77 3.56
C VAL A 127 18.02 -31.94 5.08
N ARG A 128 19.20 -32.14 5.65
CA ARG A 128 19.38 -32.27 7.10
C ARG A 128 19.08 -30.96 7.82
N MET A 129 19.45 -29.82 7.23
CA MET A 129 19.11 -28.50 7.78
C MET A 129 17.60 -28.26 7.70
N TRP A 130 16.96 -28.66 6.61
CA TRP A 130 15.51 -28.53 6.42
C TRP A 130 14.70 -29.43 7.36
N GLU A 131 15.19 -30.65 7.61
CA GLU A 131 14.58 -31.62 8.53
C GLU A 131 14.93 -31.38 9.99
N HIS A 132 15.86 -30.46 10.28
CA HIS A 132 16.24 -30.16 11.65
C HIS A 132 15.05 -29.59 12.46
N PRO A 133 14.80 -30.07 13.70
CA PRO A 133 13.66 -29.63 14.51
C PRO A 133 13.55 -28.11 14.69
N SER A 134 14.69 -27.43 14.91
CA SER A 134 14.69 -25.96 15.05
C SER A 134 14.23 -25.25 13.78
N THR A 135 14.63 -25.74 12.60
CA THR A 135 14.19 -25.16 11.32
C THR A 135 12.69 -25.35 11.13
N LYS A 136 12.15 -26.53 11.45
CA LYS A 136 10.71 -26.81 11.39
C LYS A 136 9.93 -25.91 12.35
N GLU A 137 10.39 -25.78 13.58
CA GLU A 137 9.75 -24.91 14.59
C GLU A 137 9.76 -23.45 14.14
N ASN A 138 10.90 -22.96 13.66
CA ASN A 138 11.05 -21.58 13.18
C ASN A 138 10.14 -21.30 11.99
N ILE A 139 10.02 -22.24 11.04
CA ILE A 139 9.09 -22.11 9.91
C ILE A 139 7.65 -22.05 10.39
N ASN A 140 7.27 -22.86 11.38
CA ASN A 140 5.91 -22.82 11.93
C ASN A 140 5.64 -21.49 12.64
N LYS A 141 6.60 -20.94 13.40
CA LYS A 141 6.51 -19.60 13.98
C LYS A 141 6.28 -18.54 12.90
N LEU A 142 7.09 -18.56 11.84
CA LEU A 142 6.97 -17.59 10.74
C LEU A 142 5.62 -17.71 10.02
N LYS A 143 5.11 -18.92 9.79
CA LYS A 143 3.75 -19.10 9.24
C LYS A 143 2.68 -18.50 10.16
N ASN A 144 2.80 -18.68 11.48
CA ASN A 144 1.88 -18.10 12.45
C ASN A 144 1.96 -16.57 12.48
N PHE A 145 3.12 -15.98 12.18
CA PHE A 145 3.27 -14.53 11.99
C PHE A 145 2.72 -14.03 10.64
N GLY A 146 2.23 -14.93 9.78
CA GLY A 146 1.60 -14.60 8.51
C GLY A 146 2.48 -14.79 7.27
N TYR A 147 3.75 -15.19 7.43
CA TYR A 147 4.69 -15.36 6.33
C TYR A 147 4.26 -16.53 5.42
N LYS A 148 4.40 -16.35 4.11
CA LYS A 148 4.06 -17.38 3.11
C LYS A 148 5.31 -18.14 2.70
N ILE A 149 5.28 -19.47 2.76
CA ILE A 149 6.40 -20.32 2.35
C ILE A 149 6.16 -20.88 0.95
N ILE A 150 7.13 -20.72 0.04
CA ILE A 150 7.14 -21.31 -1.30
C ILE A 150 8.17 -22.44 -1.31
N GLY A 151 7.70 -23.69 -1.38
CA GLY A 151 8.55 -24.88 -1.33
C GLY A 151 9.08 -25.18 0.08
N PRO A 152 10.32 -25.71 0.21
CA PRO A 152 11.23 -26.16 -0.83
C PRO A 152 10.72 -27.46 -1.50
N GLU A 153 11.31 -27.77 -2.64
CA GLU A 153 11.03 -28.97 -3.43
C GLU A 153 11.93 -30.14 -3.02
N ILE A 154 11.55 -31.34 -3.47
CA ILE A 154 12.37 -32.55 -3.41
C ILE A 154 13.23 -32.60 -4.67
N GLY A 155 14.53 -32.83 -4.51
CA GLY A 155 15.42 -33.09 -5.63
C GLY A 155 16.88 -33.18 -5.22
N ASP A 156 17.75 -33.34 -6.21
CA ASP A 156 19.20 -33.36 -6.01
C ASP A 156 19.72 -31.99 -5.56
N MET A 157 20.62 -32.01 -4.60
CA MET A 157 21.28 -30.84 -4.04
C MET A 157 22.73 -30.77 -4.50
N ALA A 158 23.31 -29.56 -4.50
CA ALA A 158 24.70 -29.34 -4.92
C ALA A 158 25.73 -30.13 -4.08
N CYS A 159 25.38 -30.54 -2.86
CA CYS A 159 26.22 -31.36 -1.98
C CYS A 159 26.14 -32.87 -2.28
N GLY A 160 25.39 -33.29 -3.31
CA GLY A 160 25.24 -34.70 -3.68
C GLY A 160 24.17 -35.47 -2.90
N GLU A 161 23.42 -34.81 -2.02
CA GLU A 161 22.28 -35.41 -1.31
C GLU A 161 20.96 -35.21 -2.08
N PHE A 162 20.03 -36.14 -1.91
CA PHE A 162 18.67 -36.07 -2.45
C PHE A 162 17.66 -35.89 -1.32
N GLY A 163 16.74 -34.93 -1.46
CA GLY A 163 15.67 -34.76 -0.49
C GLY A 163 14.99 -33.41 -0.55
N LYS A 164 14.15 -33.12 0.44
CA LYS A 164 13.41 -31.87 0.54
C LYS A 164 14.32 -30.76 1.07
N GLY A 165 14.51 -29.70 0.27
CA GLY A 165 15.43 -28.59 0.62
C GLY A 165 15.91 -27.78 -0.59
N LYS A 166 15.71 -28.31 -1.80
CA LYS A 166 15.98 -27.59 -3.05
C LYS A 166 15.02 -26.42 -3.21
N MET A 167 15.54 -25.26 -3.56
CA MET A 167 14.71 -24.07 -3.83
C MET A 167 13.74 -24.35 -4.99
N THR A 168 12.47 -23.97 -4.81
CA THR A 168 11.47 -23.98 -5.88
C THR A 168 11.98 -23.23 -7.10
N GLU A 169 11.64 -23.75 -8.29
CA GLU A 169 12.16 -23.17 -9.53
C GLU A 169 11.64 -21.73 -9.74
N PRO A 170 12.48 -20.81 -10.26
CA PRO A 170 12.15 -19.39 -10.43
C PRO A 170 10.80 -19.12 -11.08
N ASN A 171 10.47 -19.86 -12.15
CA ASN A 171 9.22 -19.68 -12.88
C ASN A 171 7.98 -19.98 -12.01
N GLU A 172 8.03 -20.98 -11.14
CA GLU A 172 6.92 -21.29 -10.23
C GLU A 172 6.81 -20.26 -9.10
N ILE A 173 7.95 -19.75 -8.58
CA ILE A 173 7.95 -18.62 -7.64
C ILE A 173 7.26 -17.41 -8.28
N ILE A 174 7.67 -17.02 -9.50
CA ILE A 174 7.09 -15.90 -10.24
C ILE A 174 5.58 -16.11 -10.43
N LYS A 175 5.15 -17.31 -10.81
CA LYS A 175 3.73 -17.65 -10.99
C LYS A 175 2.91 -17.49 -9.71
N ILE A 176 3.46 -17.86 -8.54
CA ILE A 176 2.80 -17.64 -7.25
C ILE A 176 2.64 -16.15 -6.96
N ILE A 177 3.67 -15.35 -7.21
CA ILE A 177 3.62 -13.88 -7.05
C ILE A 177 2.61 -13.26 -8.02
N GLU A 178 2.58 -13.73 -9.27
CA GLU A 178 1.59 -13.34 -10.27
C GLU A 178 0.15 -13.63 -9.83
N ILE A 179 -0.10 -14.83 -9.27
CA ILE A 179 -1.40 -15.22 -8.74
C ILE A 179 -1.80 -14.33 -7.55
N TYR A 180 -0.87 -14.02 -6.64
CA TYR A 180 -1.12 -13.12 -5.52
C TYR A 180 -1.64 -11.75 -5.99
N PHE A 181 -0.91 -11.10 -6.91
CA PHE A 181 -1.31 -9.80 -7.44
C PHE A 181 -2.61 -9.88 -8.26
N ASN A 182 -2.84 -10.97 -8.98
CA ASN A 182 -4.08 -11.16 -9.73
C ASN A 182 -5.30 -11.38 -8.81
N ASN A 183 -5.13 -12.09 -7.68
CA ASN A 183 -6.19 -12.25 -6.71
C ASN A 183 -6.55 -10.92 -6.02
N LYS A 184 -5.57 -10.06 -5.73
CA LYS A 184 -5.87 -8.67 -5.34
C LYS A 184 -6.67 -7.93 -6.42
N LYS A 185 -6.36 -8.14 -7.71
CA LYS A 185 -7.16 -7.59 -8.82
C LYS A 185 -8.58 -8.17 -8.90
N LYS A 186 -8.88 -9.37 -8.38
CA LYS A 186 -10.24 -9.94 -8.41
C LYS A 186 -11.24 -9.20 -7.52
N ASN A 187 -10.77 -8.35 -6.61
CA ASN A 187 -11.63 -7.42 -5.86
C ASN A 187 -12.30 -6.33 -6.74
N LYS A 188 -12.05 -6.32 -8.06
CA LYS A 188 -12.67 -5.48 -9.11
C LYS A 188 -14.19 -5.37 -9.08
N LYS A 189 -14.90 -6.18 -8.30
CA LYS A 189 -16.37 -6.10 -8.19
C LYS A 189 -16.85 -5.11 -7.13
N PHE A 190 -16.02 -4.76 -6.16
CA PHE A 190 -16.45 -3.84 -5.11
C PHE A 190 -16.24 -2.39 -5.53
N LYS A 191 -17.28 -1.59 -5.35
CA LYS A 191 -17.26 -0.15 -5.62
C LYS A 191 -16.92 0.63 -4.35
N ALA A 192 -15.93 1.51 -4.45
CA ALA A 192 -15.54 2.41 -3.37
C ALA A 192 -15.83 3.87 -3.77
N LEU A 193 -16.39 4.64 -2.84
CA LEU A 193 -16.57 6.08 -2.98
C LEU A 193 -15.80 6.78 -1.86
N VAL A 194 -14.99 7.78 -2.21
CA VAL A 194 -14.23 8.56 -1.23
C VAL A 194 -14.46 10.04 -1.48
N THR A 195 -14.84 10.79 -0.45
CA THR A 195 -14.84 12.26 -0.50
C THR A 195 -13.56 12.82 0.12
N ALA A 196 -12.96 13.83 -0.50
CA ALA A 196 -11.72 14.44 -0.04
C ALA A 196 -11.70 15.97 -0.23
N GLY A 197 -10.71 16.62 0.38
CA GLY A 197 -10.48 18.07 0.23
C GLY A 197 -11.51 18.94 0.97
N PRO A 198 -11.33 20.27 0.93
CA PRO A 198 -12.27 21.22 1.50
C PRO A 198 -13.33 21.67 0.48
N THR A 199 -14.52 22.03 0.95
CA THR A 199 -15.52 22.74 0.11
C THR A 199 -15.38 24.25 0.28
N ARG A 200 -15.86 25.01 -0.70
CA ARG A 200 -15.87 26.48 -0.70
C ARG A 200 -17.31 26.98 -0.78
N GLU A 201 -17.74 27.66 0.27
CA GLU A 201 -19.07 28.26 0.32
C GLU A 201 -18.96 29.75 0.03
N TYR A 202 -19.37 30.15 -1.17
CA TYR A 202 -19.16 31.50 -1.65
C TYR A 202 -20.06 32.52 -0.94
N ILE A 203 -19.46 33.64 -0.57
CA ILE A 203 -20.12 34.83 -0.01
C ILE A 203 -20.54 35.76 -1.15
N ASP A 204 -19.61 35.97 -2.08
CA ASP A 204 -19.76 36.76 -3.29
C ASP A 204 -18.86 36.12 -4.39
N PRO A 205 -18.74 36.66 -5.61
CA PRO A 205 -17.93 36.05 -6.66
C PRO A 205 -16.42 36.00 -6.37
N VAL A 206 -15.95 36.61 -5.27
CA VAL A 206 -14.53 36.77 -4.94
C VAL A 206 -14.17 36.08 -3.61
N ARG A 207 -15.10 36.01 -2.67
CA ARG A 207 -14.87 35.55 -1.30
C ARG A 207 -15.68 34.29 -1.01
N PHE A 208 -15.09 33.38 -0.23
CA PHE A 208 -15.73 32.14 0.20
C PHE A 208 -15.27 31.76 1.61
N ILE A 209 -16.05 30.90 2.24
CA ILE A 209 -15.77 30.24 3.51
C ILE A 209 -15.26 28.83 3.20
N THR A 210 -14.17 28.40 3.83
CA THR A 210 -13.59 27.07 3.61
C THR A 210 -12.82 26.57 4.84
N ASN A 211 -12.53 25.27 4.85
CA ASN A 211 -11.70 24.62 5.84
C ASN A 211 -10.26 24.42 5.35
N LYS A 212 -9.29 24.38 6.28
CA LYS A 212 -7.87 24.11 5.97
C LYS A 212 -7.60 22.62 5.78
N SER A 213 -8.22 22.00 4.78
CA SER A 213 -7.95 20.61 4.42
C SER A 213 -6.99 20.52 3.24
N SER A 214 -5.97 19.67 3.37
CA SER A 214 -5.06 19.36 2.26
C SER A 214 -5.62 18.31 1.30
N GLY A 215 -6.64 17.54 1.72
CA GLY A 215 -7.18 16.41 0.95
C GLY A 215 -6.34 15.12 0.99
N LYS A 216 -5.09 15.16 1.49
CA LYS A 216 -4.14 14.03 1.44
C LYS A 216 -4.70 12.71 1.98
N GLN A 217 -5.45 12.77 3.08
CA GLN A 217 -6.03 11.58 3.71
C GLN A 217 -6.99 10.84 2.77
N GLY A 218 -7.93 11.56 2.17
CA GLY A 218 -8.88 10.96 1.23
C GLY A 218 -8.21 10.44 -0.04
N TYR A 219 -7.17 11.13 -0.53
CA TYR A 219 -6.40 10.67 -1.69
C TYR A 219 -5.67 9.35 -1.44
N GLU A 220 -5.00 9.19 -0.29
CA GLU A 220 -4.31 7.94 0.04
C GLU A 220 -5.29 6.79 0.31
N ILE A 221 -6.46 7.08 0.91
CA ILE A 221 -7.52 6.08 1.08
C ILE A 221 -8.05 5.61 -0.29
N ALA A 222 -8.36 6.54 -1.20
CA ALA A 222 -8.84 6.21 -2.54
C ALA A 222 -7.79 5.42 -3.35
N LYS A 223 -6.51 5.81 -3.24
CA LYS A 223 -5.40 5.08 -3.83
C LYS A 223 -5.31 3.66 -3.28
N SER A 224 -5.41 3.48 -1.96
CA SER A 224 -5.37 2.17 -1.32
C SER A 224 -6.52 1.26 -1.78
N PHE A 225 -7.74 1.79 -1.91
CA PHE A 225 -8.86 1.03 -2.49
C PHE A 225 -8.55 0.56 -3.91
N LYS A 226 -8.07 1.46 -4.78
CA LYS A 226 -7.66 1.13 -6.15
C LYS A 226 -6.57 0.05 -6.19
N ASP A 227 -5.54 0.21 -5.37
CA ASP A 227 -4.38 -0.69 -5.36
C ASP A 227 -4.75 -2.09 -4.85
N ASN A 228 -5.82 -2.17 -4.05
CA ASN A 228 -6.45 -3.41 -3.59
C ASN A 228 -7.63 -3.87 -4.47
N GLY A 229 -7.80 -3.27 -5.65
CA GLY A 229 -8.65 -3.74 -6.72
C GLY A 229 -10.08 -3.18 -6.75
N PHE A 230 -10.45 -2.22 -5.91
CA PHE A 230 -11.80 -1.62 -5.93
C PHE A 230 -11.99 -0.69 -7.15
N GLU A 231 -13.18 -0.72 -7.75
CA GLU A 231 -13.62 0.34 -8.67
C GLU A 231 -13.89 1.59 -7.83
N THR A 232 -12.98 2.57 -7.89
CA THR A 232 -12.94 3.66 -6.91
C THR A 232 -13.23 5.01 -7.57
N THR A 233 -14.23 5.71 -7.03
CA THR A 233 -14.52 7.10 -7.34
C THR A 233 -14.00 8.01 -6.23
N LEU A 234 -13.20 9.00 -6.57
CA LEU A 234 -12.72 10.05 -5.68
C LEU A 234 -13.41 11.37 -6.04
N ILE A 235 -14.25 11.86 -5.15
CA ILE A 235 -14.91 13.17 -5.26
C ILE A 235 -14.14 14.15 -4.38
N SER A 236 -13.44 15.11 -4.99
CA SER A 236 -12.59 16.03 -4.25
C SER A 236 -13.03 17.48 -4.40
N GLY A 237 -13.12 18.15 -3.27
CA GLY A 237 -13.07 19.60 -3.18
C GLY A 237 -11.71 20.17 -3.64
N GLN A 238 -11.56 21.49 -3.62
CA GLN A 238 -10.38 22.16 -4.15
C GLN A 238 -9.12 21.83 -3.34
N SER A 239 -8.22 21.02 -3.92
CA SER A 239 -6.90 20.67 -3.36
C SER A 239 -5.79 20.95 -4.37
N ASN A 240 -4.54 21.01 -3.89
CA ASN A 240 -3.34 21.13 -4.75
C ASN A 240 -2.74 19.75 -5.08
N LEU A 241 -3.55 18.68 -5.04
CA LEU A 241 -3.11 17.32 -5.31
C LEU A 241 -3.52 16.89 -6.71
N ASP A 242 -2.58 16.27 -7.43
CA ASP A 242 -2.84 15.75 -8.77
C ASP A 242 -3.82 14.58 -8.75
N PRO A 243 -4.70 14.45 -9.77
CA PRO A 243 -5.55 13.28 -9.93
C PRO A 243 -4.72 11.99 -9.98
N ILE A 244 -5.18 10.96 -9.27
CA ILE A 244 -4.51 9.66 -9.25
C ILE A 244 -4.89 8.89 -10.51
N SER A 245 -3.89 8.57 -11.34
CA SER A 245 -4.08 7.80 -12.57
C SER A 245 -4.87 6.50 -12.33
N GLY A 246 -5.90 6.25 -13.14
CA GLY A 246 -6.77 5.08 -13.04
C GLY A 246 -7.85 5.12 -11.95
N LEU A 247 -8.02 6.24 -11.23
CA LEU A 247 -9.22 6.52 -10.45
C LEU A 247 -10.25 7.30 -11.28
N ASN A 248 -11.53 7.09 -11.03
CA ASN A 248 -12.56 8.01 -11.47
C ASN A 248 -12.53 9.27 -10.57
N PHE A 249 -11.94 10.35 -11.07
CA PHE A 249 -11.76 11.59 -10.30
C PHE A 249 -12.80 12.63 -10.69
N ILE A 250 -13.56 13.10 -9.70
CA ILE A 250 -14.59 14.12 -9.87
C ILE A 250 -14.22 15.32 -9.02
N LYS A 251 -14.02 16.46 -9.69
CA LYS A 251 -13.73 17.73 -9.03
C LYS A 251 -15.03 18.47 -8.74
N VAL A 252 -15.18 18.91 -7.50
CA VAL A 252 -16.30 19.72 -7.02
C VAL A 252 -15.77 20.93 -6.26
N ASP A 253 -16.58 21.96 -6.08
CA ASP A 253 -16.20 23.17 -5.37
C ASP A 253 -17.03 23.38 -4.10
N THR A 254 -18.34 23.21 -4.17
CA THR A 254 -19.27 23.43 -3.04
C THR A 254 -19.68 22.13 -2.33
N ALA A 255 -20.20 22.23 -1.11
CA ALA A 255 -20.79 21.08 -0.42
C ALA A 255 -21.99 20.49 -1.18
N GLN A 256 -22.77 21.33 -1.85
CA GLN A 256 -23.92 20.88 -2.64
C GLN A 256 -23.47 20.07 -3.85
N GLU A 257 -22.47 20.55 -4.61
CA GLU A 257 -21.90 19.79 -5.72
C GLU A 257 -21.31 18.47 -5.26
N MET A 258 -20.60 18.47 -4.13
CA MET A 258 -20.06 17.25 -3.53
C MET A 258 -21.17 16.26 -3.18
N PHE A 259 -22.28 16.74 -2.61
CA PHE A 259 -23.43 15.91 -2.31
C PHE A 259 -24.06 15.32 -3.57
N ASP A 260 -24.31 16.15 -4.59
CA ASP A 260 -24.96 15.75 -5.83
C ASP A 260 -24.12 14.69 -6.56
N GLU A 261 -22.81 14.89 -6.65
CA GLU A 261 -21.89 13.91 -7.24
C GLU A 261 -21.78 12.64 -6.39
N THR A 262 -21.89 12.76 -5.06
CA THR A 262 -21.94 11.59 -4.18
C THR A 262 -23.15 10.73 -4.51
N ILE A 263 -24.34 11.33 -4.62
CA ILE A 263 -25.59 10.62 -4.94
C ILE A 263 -25.51 9.97 -6.33
N LYS A 264 -25.01 10.68 -7.34
CA LYS A 264 -24.86 10.15 -8.71
C LYS A 264 -23.95 8.94 -8.81
N ASN A 265 -23.01 8.79 -7.88
CA ASN A 265 -22.04 7.69 -7.86
C ASN A 265 -22.41 6.57 -6.88
N LEU A 266 -23.62 6.60 -6.32
CA LEU A 266 -24.20 5.48 -5.58
C LEU A 266 -25.03 4.57 -6.52
N PRO A 267 -25.17 3.27 -6.22
CA PRO A 267 -24.69 2.59 -5.02
C PRO A 267 -23.20 2.20 -5.07
N ALA A 268 -22.56 2.24 -3.91
CA ALA A 268 -21.20 1.75 -3.68
C ALA A 268 -21.22 0.67 -2.58
N ASP A 269 -20.20 -0.19 -2.53
CA ASP A 269 -20.06 -1.17 -1.44
C ASP A 269 -19.48 -0.54 -0.17
N VAL A 270 -18.53 0.38 -0.35
CA VAL A 270 -17.91 1.16 0.73
C VAL A 270 -17.88 2.64 0.38
N ALA A 271 -18.26 3.50 1.31
CA ALA A 271 -18.09 4.93 1.18
C ALA A 271 -17.34 5.53 2.38
N VAL A 272 -16.36 6.37 2.10
CA VAL A 272 -15.49 7.01 3.11
C VAL A 272 -15.56 8.52 2.98
N PHE A 273 -16.07 9.18 4.02
CA PHE A 273 -16.33 10.61 4.04
C PHE A 273 -15.21 11.33 4.80
N THR A 274 -14.12 11.68 4.08
CA THR A 274 -12.96 12.38 4.65
C THR A 274 -12.88 13.86 4.27
N ALA A 275 -13.77 14.32 3.38
CA ALA A 275 -13.82 15.72 2.99
C ALA A 275 -14.12 16.63 4.19
N ALA A 276 -13.45 17.78 4.23
CA ALA A 276 -13.70 18.82 5.23
C ALA A 276 -14.80 19.74 4.71
N VAL A 277 -16.02 19.22 4.68
CA VAL A 277 -17.23 19.95 4.27
C VAL A 277 -17.47 21.12 5.23
N ALA A 278 -17.74 22.31 4.70
CA ALA A 278 -18.06 23.48 5.52
C ALA A 278 -19.44 23.32 6.18
N ASP A 279 -19.51 23.49 7.50
CA ASP A 279 -20.75 23.30 8.28
C ASP A 279 -21.83 24.34 7.99
N TYR A 280 -21.44 25.51 7.47
CA TYR A 280 -22.33 26.63 7.20
C TYR A 280 -22.08 27.21 5.81
N LYS A 281 -23.15 27.72 5.19
CA LYS A 281 -23.12 28.48 3.94
C LYS A 281 -23.88 29.79 4.09
N ILE A 282 -23.71 30.68 3.13
CA ILE A 282 -24.38 31.99 3.11
C ILE A 282 -25.83 31.81 2.68
N THR A 283 -26.76 32.36 3.45
CA THR A 283 -28.20 32.27 3.15
C THR A 283 -28.56 33.00 1.85
N ASN A 284 -27.98 34.18 1.63
CA ASN A 284 -28.25 35.02 0.46
C ASN A 284 -26.94 35.29 -0.29
N TYR A 285 -26.67 34.49 -1.31
CA TYR A 285 -25.51 34.71 -2.19
C TYR A 285 -25.68 36.02 -2.98
N GLU A 286 -24.67 36.89 -2.94
CA GLU A 286 -24.63 38.13 -3.70
C GLU A 286 -23.90 37.93 -5.03
N ASN A 287 -24.56 38.21 -6.16
CA ASN A 287 -23.96 38.09 -7.50
C ASN A 287 -22.90 39.17 -7.80
N LYS A 288 -22.70 40.12 -6.88
CA LYS A 288 -21.73 41.22 -7.00
C LYS A 288 -20.86 41.26 -5.75
N LYS A 289 -19.59 41.64 -5.94
CA LYS A 289 -18.65 41.81 -4.82
C LYS A 289 -19.21 42.81 -3.82
N ILE A 290 -19.33 42.38 -2.56
CA ILE A 290 -19.87 43.21 -1.49
C ILE A 290 -18.89 44.36 -1.21
N LYS A 291 -19.39 45.60 -1.19
CA LYS A 291 -18.59 46.81 -0.95
C LYS A 291 -17.99 46.79 0.48
N LYS A 292 -16.87 47.49 0.68
CA LYS A 292 -16.08 47.51 1.93
C LYS A 292 -16.73 48.31 3.08
N GLU A 293 -18.00 48.07 3.37
CA GLU A 293 -18.70 48.61 4.55
C GLU A 293 -18.79 47.54 5.67
N ASN A 294 -19.49 47.82 6.77
CA ASN A 294 -19.74 46.85 7.84
C ASN A 294 -20.46 45.61 7.28
N LEU A 295 -19.73 44.50 7.15
CA LEU A 295 -20.21 43.27 6.54
C LEU A 295 -20.89 42.38 7.59
N ASN A 296 -22.22 42.26 7.50
CA ASN A 296 -22.99 41.29 8.28
C ASN A 296 -23.35 40.11 7.38
N LEU A 297 -22.90 38.90 7.75
CA LEU A 297 -23.15 37.67 6.99
C LEU A 297 -24.18 36.80 7.71
N SER A 298 -25.30 36.52 7.05
CA SER A 298 -26.28 35.54 7.51
C SER A 298 -25.87 34.15 7.04
N LEU A 299 -25.69 33.24 8.00
CA LEU A 299 -25.27 31.86 7.76
C LEU A 299 -26.40 30.89 8.06
N GLU A 300 -26.52 29.86 7.23
CA GLU A 300 -27.38 28.71 7.46
C GLU A 300 -26.58 27.40 7.45
N LYS A 301 -27.10 26.37 8.10
CA LYS A 301 -26.43 25.07 8.18
C LYS A 301 -26.35 24.44 6.79
N ASN A 302 -25.19 23.92 6.44
CA ASN A 302 -24.97 23.25 5.17
C ASN A 302 -25.49 21.80 5.19
N ILE A 303 -25.50 21.17 4.01
CA ILE A 303 -25.91 19.78 3.86
C ILE A 303 -24.92 18.83 4.56
N ASP A 304 -25.45 17.96 5.43
CA ASP A 304 -24.66 16.90 6.06
C ASP A 304 -24.62 15.67 5.16
N ILE A 305 -23.59 15.59 4.30
CA ILE A 305 -23.46 14.53 3.29
C ILE A 305 -23.47 13.15 3.96
N LEU A 306 -22.68 12.95 5.03
CA LEU A 306 -22.59 11.68 5.73
C LEU A 306 -23.94 11.28 6.34
N ALA A 307 -24.63 12.20 7.02
CA ALA A 307 -25.93 11.90 7.62
C ALA A 307 -26.98 11.57 6.57
N ASN A 308 -26.96 12.23 5.40
CA ASN A 308 -27.88 11.93 4.31
C ASN A 308 -27.60 10.56 3.69
N ILE A 309 -26.34 10.22 3.37
CA ILE A 309 -26.00 8.92 2.77
C ILE A 309 -26.20 7.76 3.74
N SER A 310 -25.82 7.94 5.00
CA SER A 310 -25.93 6.88 6.02
C SER A 310 -27.38 6.52 6.36
N LYS A 311 -28.34 7.41 6.08
CA LYS A 311 -29.79 7.20 6.26
C LYS A 311 -30.52 6.92 4.95
N HIS A 312 -29.82 6.83 3.82
CA HIS A 312 -30.45 6.62 2.53
C HIS A 312 -31.09 5.23 2.45
N ASN A 313 -32.38 5.14 2.12
CA ASN A 313 -33.13 3.88 2.22
C ASN A 313 -32.63 2.76 1.28
N SER A 314 -32.41 3.08 -0.01
CA SER A 314 -32.08 2.08 -1.04
C SER A 314 -30.63 2.10 -1.52
N LEU A 315 -29.94 3.24 -1.44
CA LEU A 315 -28.61 3.46 -2.01
C LEU A 315 -27.49 3.54 -0.95
N ARG A 316 -27.80 3.32 0.33
CA ARG A 316 -26.81 3.35 1.40
C ARG A 316 -25.71 2.30 1.15
N PRO A 317 -24.43 2.70 1.14
CA PRO A 317 -23.32 1.76 1.06
C PRO A 317 -23.34 0.74 2.21
N LYS A 318 -22.94 -0.50 1.92
CA LYS A 318 -22.90 -1.57 2.93
C LYS A 318 -22.03 -1.18 4.12
N LEU A 319 -20.91 -0.52 3.84
CA LEU A 319 -20.03 0.08 4.83
C LEU A 319 -19.92 1.59 4.59
N THR A 320 -20.28 2.38 5.60
CA THR A 320 -20.19 3.83 5.59
C THR A 320 -19.24 4.26 6.69
N ILE A 321 -18.19 5.01 6.35
CA ILE A 321 -17.16 5.46 7.29
C ILE A 321 -17.12 6.98 7.30
N GLY A 322 -17.35 7.58 8.46
CA GLY A 322 -17.19 9.02 8.71
C GLY A 322 -15.87 9.34 9.41
N PHE A 323 -15.38 10.56 9.21
CA PHE A 323 -14.24 11.10 9.96
C PHE A 323 -14.68 12.20 10.92
N ALA A 324 -14.06 12.21 12.10
CA ALA A 324 -14.24 13.25 13.10
C ALA A 324 -12.88 13.88 13.41
N ALA A 325 -12.72 15.15 13.05
CA ALA A 325 -11.62 15.98 13.53
C ALA A 325 -12.14 16.79 14.71
N GLU A 326 -11.61 16.53 15.91
CA GLU A 326 -12.03 17.19 17.13
C GLU A 326 -10.79 17.75 17.83
N THR A 327 -10.87 19.02 18.25
CA THR A 327 -9.80 19.66 19.02
C THR A 327 -9.92 19.38 20.51
N ASN A 328 -11.10 18.97 20.99
CA ASN A 328 -11.39 18.64 22.39
C ASN A 328 -12.32 17.43 22.50
N ASN A 329 -12.09 16.54 23.46
CA ASN A 329 -12.95 15.39 23.78
C ASN A 329 -13.29 14.46 22.59
N LEU A 330 -12.27 14.10 21.81
CA LEU A 330 -12.33 13.30 20.58
C LEU A 330 -13.28 12.10 20.66
N VAL A 331 -13.14 11.24 21.67
CA VAL A 331 -13.93 9.99 21.78
C VAL A 331 -15.41 10.29 22.00
N LYS A 332 -15.74 11.21 22.91
CA LYS A 332 -17.14 11.55 23.26
C LYS A 332 -17.88 12.17 22.07
N ASN A 333 -17.20 13.03 21.30
CA ASN A 333 -17.81 13.68 20.14
C ASN A 333 -17.92 12.72 18.95
N SER A 334 -16.96 11.81 18.78
CA SER A 334 -17.02 10.77 17.73
C SER A 334 -18.19 9.80 17.92
N LEU A 335 -18.54 9.45 19.17
CA LEU A 335 -19.68 8.56 19.46
C LEU A 335 -21.06 9.20 19.22
N LYS A 336 -21.15 10.52 19.07
CA LYS A 336 -22.41 11.24 18.83
C LYS A 336 -22.74 11.43 17.35
N LYS A 337 -21.75 11.24 16.46
CA LYS A 337 -21.88 11.37 15.00
C LYS A 337 -22.42 10.09 14.38
#